data_AF-A0A964LDG0-F1
#
_entry.id   AF-A0A964LDG0-F1
#
_cell.length_a   1.000
_cell.length_b   1.000
_cell.length_c   1.000
_cell.angle_alpha   90.00
_cell.angle_beta   90.00
_cell.angle_gamma   90.00
#
_symmetry.space_group_name_H-M   'P 1'
#
loop_
_entity.id
_entity.type
_entity.pdbx_description
1 polymer ?
#
loop_
_entity_poly.entity_id
_entity_poly.type
_entity_poly.pdbx_seq_one_letter_code
_entity_poly.pdbx_strand_id
1 'polypeptide(L)'
;MFLQTAADDDLLGIAMGYKFHGYGRGQGAPWTYFCRPDGGHAVSLKREVAEPWLEAVLAQRLPADVDLRKGKPALKPIVMDKAWFGQMQTLEVAESAKYAGERSKASWLPDKAAAEAWKKHSKGMPYEVPDQSLRKPSGLISNLVVNAVRPSETKGDVWKIVANLKEGDTFCTTGSPWVYTTAVGKVPEVVRGCDWIRPDSDAVRFTGEKMLEFTVTDKAVVYVAHDEKIAKKPAWLADWKDTGDSLQGGYLGNERSFRMFSKAFPKDAKVTLGPNGERPKGGFT
;
A
#
# COMPACT_ATOMS: atom_id res chain seq x y z
N MET A 1 14.30 12.05 -6.33
CA MET A 1 13.11 12.34 -7.18
C MET A 1 12.56 13.68 -6.77
N PHE A 2 12.18 14.52 -7.72
CA PHE A 2 11.51 15.79 -7.44
C PHE A 2 10.04 15.64 -7.76
N LEU A 3 9.17 15.72 -6.74
CA LEU A 3 7.73 15.67 -6.89
C LEU A 3 7.20 17.10 -6.81
N GLN A 4 6.51 17.53 -7.86
CA GLN A 4 5.77 18.79 -7.83
C GLN A 4 4.27 18.52 -7.77
N THR A 5 3.59 19.29 -6.94
CA THR A 5 2.13 19.36 -6.85
C THR A 5 1.70 20.83 -6.88
N ALA A 6 0.40 21.06 -6.93
CA ALA A 6 -0.18 22.38 -7.02
C ALA A 6 -1.12 22.61 -5.83
N ALA A 7 -1.12 23.82 -5.28
CA ALA A 7 -1.89 24.14 -4.08
C ALA A 7 -3.41 24.08 -4.28
N ASP A 8 -3.88 24.17 -5.53
CA ASP A 8 -5.31 24.10 -5.87
C ASP A 8 -5.71 22.70 -6.41
N ASP A 9 -4.86 21.69 -6.23
CA ASP A 9 -5.10 20.28 -6.59
C ASP A 9 -5.09 19.39 -5.33
N ASP A 10 -6.25 19.33 -4.66
CA ASP A 10 -6.39 18.68 -3.35
C ASP A 10 -6.25 17.14 -3.40
N LEU A 11 -6.73 16.49 -4.46
CA LEU A 11 -6.85 15.03 -4.53
C LEU A 11 -5.60 14.33 -5.08
N LEU A 12 -5.15 14.70 -6.29
CA LEU A 12 -4.03 14.04 -6.96
C LEU A 12 -2.70 14.74 -6.65
N GLY A 13 -2.73 16.06 -6.49
CA GLY A 13 -1.57 16.83 -6.07
C GLY A 13 -1.24 16.57 -4.60
N ILE A 14 -2.05 17.10 -3.70
CA ILE A 14 -1.69 17.23 -2.30
C ILE A 14 -1.72 15.89 -1.55
N ALA A 15 -2.83 15.15 -1.55
CA ALA A 15 -2.94 13.92 -0.75
C ALA A 15 -2.02 12.79 -1.26
N MET A 16 -2.07 12.51 -2.57
CA MET A 16 -1.29 11.42 -3.18
C MET A 16 0.21 11.73 -3.27
N GLY A 17 0.58 12.92 -3.75
CA GLY A 17 1.98 13.34 -3.87
C GLY A 17 2.70 13.37 -2.52
N TYR A 18 2.02 13.85 -1.48
CA TYR A 18 2.54 13.89 -0.11
C TYR A 18 2.75 12.49 0.47
N LYS A 19 1.78 11.57 0.33
CA LYS A 19 1.92 10.18 0.81
C LYS A 19 3.02 9.43 0.06
N PHE A 20 3.09 9.61 -1.26
CA PHE A 20 4.15 8.97 -2.05
C PHE A 20 5.53 9.50 -1.66
N HIS A 21 5.66 10.81 -1.44
CA HIS A 21 6.88 11.40 -0.88
C HIS A 21 7.25 10.80 0.47
N GLY A 22 6.31 10.77 1.43
CA GLY A 22 6.53 10.21 2.76
C GLY A 22 6.98 8.74 2.74
N TYR A 23 6.35 7.91 1.89
CA TYR A 23 6.77 6.51 1.69
C TYR A 23 8.22 6.42 1.21
N GLY A 24 8.61 7.21 0.21
CA GLY A 24 9.99 7.19 -0.30
C GLY A 24 11.01 7.70 0.72
N ARG A 25 10.69 8.79 1.43
CA ARG A 25 11.56 9.32 2.50
C ARG A 25 11.71 8.35 3.67
N GLY A 26 10.65 7.64 4.04
CA GLY A 26 10.67 6.57 5.03
C GLY A 26 11.59 5.40 4.64
N GLN A 27 11.88 5.23 3.35
CA GLN A 27 12.86 4.24 2.84
C GLN A 27 14.24 4.84 2.57
N GLY A 28 14.50 6.06 3.05
CA GLY A 28 15.78 6.74 2.87
C GLY A 28 15.98 7.36 1.48
N ALA A 29 14.97 7.34 0.60
CA ALA A 29 15.12 7.84 -0.76
C ALA A 29 15.26 9.38 -0.78
N PRO A 30 16.22 9.98 -1.50
CA PRO A 30 16.47 11.43 -1.51
C PRO A 30 15.45 12.16 -2.38
N TRP A 31 14.24 12.33 -1.83
CA TRP A 31 13.08 12.86 -2.53
C TRP A 31 12.71 14.25 -2.00
N THR A 32 12.33 15.13 -2.92
CA THR A 32 11.87 16.49 -2.63
C THR A 32 10.39 16.57 -3.00
N TYR A 33 9.57 17.04 -2.08
CA TYR A 33 8.19 17.43 -2.36
C TYR A 33 8.11 18.94 -2.47
N PHE A 34 7.55 19.46 -3.55
CA PHE A 34 7.36 20.88 -3.81
C PHE A 34 5.88 21.14 -4.11
N CYS A 35 5.25 22.00 -3.32
CA CYS A 35 3.87 22.42 -3.56
C CYS A 35 3.88 23.84 -4.15
N ARG A 36 3.46 23.97 -5.40
CA ARG A 36 3.40 25.26 -6.10
C ARG A 36 2.18 26.05 -5.60
N PRO A 37 2.35 27.31 -5.14
CA PRO A 37 1.26 28.09 -4.54
C PRO A 37 0.17 28.58 -5.51
N ASP A 38 0.48 28.66 -6.80
CA ASP A 38 -0.31 29.36 -7.83
C ASP A 38 -0.65 28.44 -9.01
N GLY A 39 -1.24 27.27 -8.77
CA GLY A 39 -1.72 26.44 -9.87
C GLY A 39 -2.50 25.19 -9.46
N GLY A 40 -3.06 24.52 -10.48
CA GLY A 40 -3.89 23.32 -10.37
C GLY A 40 -3.36 22.14 -11.19
N HIS A 41 -4.25 21.29 -11.70
CA HIS A 41 -3.93 19.95 -12.21
C HIS A 41 -2.92 19.88 -13.38
N ALA A 42 -2.72 20.97 -14.13
CA ALA A 42 -1.83 21.02 -15.31
C ALA A 42 -0.62 21.95 -15.10
N VAL A 43 0.02 21.92 -13.93
CA VAL A 43 1.17 22.79 -13.65
C VAL A 43 2.50 22.23 -14.17
N SER A 44 3.22 23.06 -14.91
CA SER A 44 4.63 22.84 -15.26
C SER A 44 5.55 23.12 -14.07
N LEU A 45 6.69 22.42 -14.04
CA LEU A 45 7.74 22.56 -13.04
C LEU A 45 8.32 23.98 -13.04
N LYS A 46 8.32 24.68 -11.89
CA LYS A 46 8.89 26.04 -11.80
C LYS A 46 10.42 25.98 -11.93
N ARG A 47 10.97 26.69 -12.92
CA ARG A 47 12.41 26.74 -13.21
C ARG A 47 13.22 27.25 -12.02
N GLU A 48 12.68 28.24 -11.31
CA GLU A 48 13.29 28.88 -10.14
C GLU A 48 13.57 27.92 -8.99
N VAL A 49 12.93 26.75 -8.99
CA VAL A 49 13.16 25.67 -8.00
C VAL A 49 13.88 24.50 -8.63
N ALA A 50 13.51 24.14 -9.87
CA ALA A 50 14.05 22.97 -10.54
C ALA A 50 15.49 23.14 -11.01
N GLU A 51 15.85 24.31 -11.55
CA GLU A 51 17.21 24.60 -12.00
C GLU A 51 18.21 24.51 -10.84
N PRO A 52 18.06 25.24 -9.71
CA PRO A 52 19.01 25.14 -8.61
C PRO A 52 19.04 23.73 -8.00
N TRP A 53 17.90 23.01 -7.98
CA TRP A 53 17.87 21.63 -7.54
C TRP A 53 18.66 20.69 -8.47
N LEU A 54 18.44 20.80 -9.79
CA LEU A 54 19.12 19.97 -10.79
C LEU A 54 20.62 20.26 -10.82
N GLU A 55 21.01 21.54 -10.80
CA GLU A 55 22.40 21.97 -10.75
C GLU A 55 23.11 21.40 -9.51
N ALA A 56 22.49 21.49 -8.34
CA ALA A 56 23.06 20.97 -7.11
C ALA A 56 23.18 19.44 -7.13
N VAL A 57 22.19 18.72 -7.67
CA VAL A 57 22.27 17.26 -7.85
C VAL A 57 23.40 16.90 -8.82
N LEU A 58 23.53 17.61 -9.94
CA LEU A 58 24.58 17.37 -10.93
C LEU A 58 25.96 17.65 -10.32
N ALA A 59 26.15 18.76 -9.62
CA ALA A 59 27.40 19.11 -8.96
C ALA A 59 27.83 18.06 -7.93
N GLN A 60 26.89 17.51 -7.17
CA GLN A 60 27.19 16.46 -6.19
C GLN A 60 27.49 15.11 -6.83
N ARG A 61 26.77 14.76 -7.91
CA ARG A 61 26.74 13.38 -8.40
C ARG A 61 27.60 13.14 -9.62
N LEU A 62 27.85 14.15 -10.43
CA LEU A 62 28.62 14.00 -11.65
C LEU A 62 30.13 14.08 -11.33
N PRO A 63 30.95 13.13 -11.81
CA PRO A 63 32.41 13.29 -11.77
C PRO A 63 32.85 14.50 -12.61
N ALA A 64 33.89 15.21 -12.18
CA ALA A 64 34.35 16.43 -12.86
C ALA A 64 35.01 16.12 -14.22
N ASP A 65 35.55 14.91 -14.35
CA ASP A 65 36.24 14.35 -15.52
C ASP A 65 35.31 13.52 -16.42
N VAL A 66 34.00 13.66 -16.26
CA VAL A 66 33.03 12.84 -17.00
C VAL A 66 33.12 13.09 -18.51
N ASP A 67 33.16 11.99 -19.28
CA ASP A 67 33.03 12.02 -20.74
C ASP A 67 31.77 11.27 -21.16
N LEU A 68 30.70 12.01 -21.46
CA LEU A 68 29.40 11.46 -21.83
C LEU A 68 29.41 10.73 -23.18
N ARG A 69 30.48 10.89 -23.99
CA ARG A 69 30.64 10.18 -25.27
C ARG A 69 31.07 8.73 -25.06
N LYS A 70 31.65 8.41 -23.89
CA LYS A 70 32.10 7.07 -23.51
C LYS A 70 31.01 6.20 -22.87
N GLY A 71 29.75 6.64 -22.97
CA GLY A 71 28.60 5.94 -22.43
C GLY A 71 28.13 6.49 -21.08
N LYS A 72 27.27 5.72 -20.40
CA LYS A 72 26.62 6.14 -19.16
C LYS A 72 27.65 6.26 -18.02
N PRO A 73 27.81 7.45 -17.40
CA PRO A 73 28.81 7.64 -16.35
C PRO A 73 28.39 6.98 -15.03
N ALA A 74 29.38 6.54 -14.25
CA ALA A 74 29.18 6.15 -12.86
C ALA A 74 28.98 7.41 -12.00
N LEU A 75 27.81 7.54 -11.37
CA LEU A 75 27.48 8.68 -10.53
C LEU A 75 27.99 8.49 -9.10
N LYS A 76 28.46 9.57 -8.47
CA LYS A 76 28.81 9.60 -7.05
C LYS A 76 27.56 9.28 -6.20
N PRO A 77 27.73 8.59 -5.05
CA PRO A 77 26.63 8.34 -4.13
C PRO A 77 26.08 9.65 -3.56
N ILE A 78 24.81 9.64 -3.18
CA ILE A 78 24.20 10.75 -2.46
C ILE A 78 24.61 10.64 -0.99
N VAL A 79 25.19 11.71 -0.45
CA VAL A 79 25.66 11.78 0.94
C VAL A 79 24.65 12.58 1.76
N MET A 80 23.81 11.87 2.54
CA MET A 80 22.70 12.48 3.30
C MET A 80 23.17 13.47 4.37
N ASP A 81 24.41 13.39 4.84
CA ASP A 81 24.97 14.31 5.83
C ASP A 81 25.29 15.69 5.26
N LYS A 82 25.44 15.81 3.93
CA LYS A 82 25.63 17.10 3.24
C LYS A 82 24.33 17.74 2.79
N ALA A 83 23.21 17.04 3.00
CA ALA A 83 21.90 17.48 2.58
C ALA A 83 21.37 18.63 3.45
N TRP A 84 20.36 19.30 2.91
CA TRP A 84 19.43 20.12 3.65
C TRP A 84 18.08 19.39 3.75
N PHE A 85 17.32 19.70 4.79
CA PHE A 85 15.99 19.16 5.00
C PHE A 85 14.99 20.28 5.16
N GLY A 86 13.87 20.16 4.45
CA GLY A 86 12.75 21.09 4.48
C GLY A 86 11.53 20.45 5.13
N GLN A 87 10.98 21.10 6.15
CA GLN A 87 9.71 20.75 6.77
C GLN A 87 8.57 21.16 5.81
N MET A 88 7.81 20.19 5.29
CA MET A 88 6.72 20.39 4.34
C MET A 88 5.54 21.27 4.83
N GLN A 89 5.28 21.42 6.13
CA GLN A 89 4.25 22.36 6.63
C GLN A 89 4.81 23.76 6.90
N THR A 90 5.86 23.85 7.73
CA THR A 90 6.40 25.15 8.17
C THR A 90 7.33 25.81 7.15
N LEU A 91 7.76 25.05 6.13
CA LEU A 91 8.80 25.43 5.16
C LEU A 91 10.14 25.80 5.82
N GLU A 92 10.34 25.41 7.08
CA GLU A 92 11.63 25.55 7.75
C GLU A 92 12.65 24.62 7.09
N VAL A 93 13.82 25.18 6.78
CA VAL A 93 14.92 24.45 6.18
C VAL A 93 16.14 24.53 7.09
N ALA A 94 16.87 23.42 7.22
CA ALA A 94 18.17 23.40 7.88
C ALA A 94 19.08 22.37 7.24
N GLU A 95 20.39 22.57 7.37
CA GLU A 95 21.39 21.56 7.02
C GLU A 95 21.22 20.30 7.90
N SER A 96 21.63 19.14 7.37
CA SER A 96 21.44 17.83 8.00
C SER A 96 21.82 17.82 9.48
N ALA A 97 23.00 18.34 9.83
CA ALA A 97 23.51 18.37 11.20
C ALA A 97 22.66 19.21 12.17
N LYS A 98 21.89 20.19 11.68
CA LYS A 98 21.09 21.12 12.48
C LYS A 98 19.58 20.90 12.35
N TYR A 99 19.15 19.96 11.51
CA TYR A 99 17.73 19.72 11.31
C TYR A 99 17.13 19.00 12.52
N ALA A 100 16.28 19.70 13.27
CA ALA A 100 15.63 19.20 14.48
C ALA A 100 14.43 18.28 14.19
N GLY A 101 13.87 18.33 12.98
CA GLY A 101 12.72 17.51 12.59
C GLY A 101 13.08 16.08 12.20
N GLU A 102 12.05 15.25 12.00
CA GLU A 102 12.22 13.86 11.57
C GLU A 102 12.65 13.81 10.09
N ARG A 103 13.93 13.46 9.83
CA ARG A 103 14.51 13.46 8.47
C ARG A 103 13.77 12.52 7.50
N SER A 104 13.18 11.42 7.98
CA SER A 104 12.35 10.48 7.22
C SER A 104 11.00 11.06 6.78
N LYS A 105 10.60 12.23 7.30
CA LYS A 105 9.39 12.94 6.90
C LYS A 105 9.66 14.28 6.22
N ALA A 106 10.93 14.69 6.12
CA ALA A 106 11.33 15.96 5.53
C ALA A 106 11.62 15.83 4.03
N SER A 107 11.42 16.90 3.27
CA SER A 107 11.96 17.03 1.92
C SER A 107 13.48 17.04 1.96
N TRP A 108 14.11 16.12 1.24
CA TRP A 108 15.55 16.18 1.00
C TRP A 108 15.84 17.28 0.00
N LEU A 109 16.83 18.11 0.30
CA LEU A 109 17.29 19.21 -0.54
C LEU A 109 18.80 19.05 -0.73
N PRO A 110 19.33 19.11 -1.96
CA PRO A 110 20.73 18.78 -2.21
C PRO A 110 21.68 19.69 -1.42
N ASP A 111 21.43 20.99 -1.42
CA ASP A 111 22.26 22.00 -0.77
C ASP A 111 21.44 23.20 -0.29
N LYS A 112 22.15 24.23 0.18
CA LYS A 112 21.57 25.47 0.68
C LYS A 112 20.78 26.22 -0.40
N ALA A 113 21.32 26.34 -1.61
CA ALA A 113 20.69 27.12 -2.68
C ALA A 113 19.36 26.49 -3.11
N ALA A 114 19.35 25.17 -3.29
CA ALA A 114 18.13 24.42 -3.57
C ALA A 114 17.12 24.52 -2.41
N ALA A 115 17.59 24.53 -1.16
CA ALA A 115 16.72 24.66 0.00
C ALA A 115 16.07 26.04 0.12
N GLU A 116 16.83 27.11 -0.13
CA GLU A 116 16.33 28.49 -0.12
C GLU A 116 15.34 28.72 -1.27
N ALA A 117 15.65 28.23 -2.47
CA ALA A 117 14.75 28.28 -3.61
C ALA A 117 13.43 27.53 -3.32
N TRP A 118 13.52 26.31 -2.79
CA TRP A 118 12.35 25.52 -2.39
C TRP A 118 11.49 26.27 -1.36
N LYS A 119 12.11 26.79 -0.29
CA LYS A 119 11.40 27.54 0.76
C LYS A 119 10.70 28.77 0.20
N LYS A 120 11.38 29.53 -0.65
CA LYS A 120 10.85 30.79 -1.22
C LYS A 120 9.64 30.58 -2.11
N HIS A 121 9.62 29.47 -2.87
CA HIS A 121 8.64 29.25 -3.92
C HIS A 121 7.57 28.21 -3.59
N SER A 122 7.73 27.46 -2.50
CA SER A 122 6.75 26.44 -2.08
C SER A 122 5.66 27.07 -1.22
N LYS A 123 4.48 26.45 -1.23
CA LYS A 123 3.44 26.64 -0.22
C LYS A 123 3.58 25.55 0.84
N GLY A 124 3.42 25.93 2.11
CA GLY A 124 3.30 24.97 3.20
C GLY A 124 2.01 24.18 3.08
N MET A 125 2.05 22.91 3.46
CA MET A 125 0.84 22.09 3.57
C MET A 125 -0.08 22.67 4.65
N PRO A 126 -1.35 23.00 4.34
CA PRO A 126 -2.24 23.65 5.30
C PRO A 126 -2.73 22.74 6.42
N TYR A 127 -2.55 21.42 6.29
CA TYR A 127 -2.93 20.42 7.28
C TYR A 127 -1.96 19.24 7.28
N GLU A 128 -1.93 18.51 8.39
CA GLU A 128 -1.34 17.17 8.40
C GLU A 128 -2.30 16.21 7.69
N VAL A 129 -1.79 15.49 6.69
CA VAL A 129 -2.57 14.39 6.12
C VAL A 129 -2.58 13.28 7.17
N PRO A 130 -3.75 12.92 7.76
CA PRO A 130 -3.81 11.87 8.77
C PRO A 130 -3.15 10.61 8.23
N ASP A 131 -2.59 9.79 9.12
CA ASP A 131 -1.93 8.57 8.69
C ASP A 131 -2.95 7.59 8.08
N GLN A 132 -3.13 7.68 6.77
CA GLN A 132 -3.75 6.64 5.97
C GLN A 132 -2.69 5.57 5.76
N SER A 133 -2.57 4.67 6.74
CA SER A 133 -1.66 3.54 6.64
C SER A 133 -2.15 2.56 5.57
N LEU A 134 -1.75 2.79 4.33
CA LEU A 134 -1.59 1.71 3.35
C LEU A 134 -0.45 0.82 3.88
N ARG A 135 -0.78 -0.04 4.83
CA ARG A 135 0.14 -1.04 5.34
C ARG A 135 0.39 -2.01 4.19
N LYS A 136 1.65 -2.23 3.85
CA LYS A 136 2.02 -3.34 2.97
C LYS A 136 1.86 -4.65 3.74
N PRO A 137 1.52 -5.76 3.08
CA PRO A 137 1.58 -7.07 3.72
C PRO A 137 2.96 -7.26 4.34
N SER A 138 2.97 -7.80 5.56
CA SER A 138 4.17 -8.08 6.34
C SER A 138 5.18 -9.00 5.65
N GLY A 139 4.75 -9.72 4.60
CA GLY A 139 5.51 -10.79 3.96
C GLY A 139 5.33 -12.15 4.62
N LEU A 140 4.44 -12.26 5.63
CA LEU A 140 4.11 -13.52 6.28
C LEU A 140 3.44 -14.50 5.32
N ILE A 141 2.65 -14.00 4.37
CA ILE A 141 2.01 -14.78 3.30
C ILE A 141 2.84 -14.62 2.03
N SER A 142 3.32 -15.73 1.47
CA SER A 142 4.13 -15.75 0.25
C SER A 142 3.69 -16.87 -0.70
N ASN A 143 4.14 -16.83 -1.96
CA ASN A 143 3.89 -17.87 -2.95
C ASN A 143 2.39 -18.22 -3.11
N LEU A 144 1.51 -17.20 -3.05
CA LEU A 144 0.08 -17.40 -3.23
C LEU A 144 -0.22 -17.86 -4.67
N VAL A 145 -0.76 -19.07 -4.79
CA VAL A 145 -1.27 -19.66 -6.03
C VAL A 145 -2.77 -19.86 -5.88
N VAL A 146 -3.55 -19.36 -6.83
CA VAL A 146 -5.01 -19.47 -6.83
C VAL A 146 -5.45 -20.22 -8.08
N ASN A 147 -6.16 -21.33 -7.90
CA ASN A 147 -6.70 -22.16 -8.99
C ASN A 147 -8.16 -21.82 -9.33
N ALA A 148 -8.81 -21.00 -8.49
CA ALA A 148 -10.19 -20.53 -8.71
C ALA A 148 -10.30 -19.34 -9.68
N VAL A 149 -9.28 -19.09 -10.51
CA VAL A 149 -9.24 -17.95 -11.44
C VAL A 149 -10.02 -18.29 -12.71
N ARG A 150 -10.89 -17.37 -13.15
CA ARG A 150 -11.61 -17.48 -14.42
C ARG A 150 -10.64 -17.32 -15.60
N PRO A 151 -10.69 -18.17 -16.65
CA PRO A 151 -9.87 -17.98 -17.85
C PRO A 151 -10.27 -16.77 -18.72
N SER A 152 -11.52 -16.30 -18.62
CA SER A 152 -12.01 -15.18 -19.42
C SER A 152 -12.12 -13.91 -18.57
N GLU A 153 -11.39 -12.88 -18.99
CA GLU A 153 -11.38 -11.49 -18.53
C GLU A 153 -10.31 -11.13 -17.48
N THR A 154 -9.12 -10.87 -18.02
CA THR A 154 -8.02 -10.09 -17.46
C THR A 154 -8.42 -8.63 -17.16
N LYS A 155 -9.32 -8.40 -16.19
CA LYS A 155 -9.55 -7.05 -15.64
C LYS A 155 -9.58 -7.06 -14.12
N GLY A 156 -8.39 -6.88 -13.53
CA GLY A 156 -8.19 -6.31 -12.20
C GLY A 156 -8.25 -7.29 -11.02
N ASP A 157 -7.11 -7.51 -10.37
CA ASP A 157 -7.00 -7.60 -8.91
C ASP A 157 -7.91 -8.58 -8.13
N VAL A 158 -8.33 -9.69 -8.73
CA VAL A 158 -9.32 -10.63 -8.18
C VAL A 158 -8.90 -11.33 -6.88
N TRP A 159 -7.60 -11.64 -6.70
CA TRP A 159 -7.07 -12.20 -5.45
C TRP A 159 -5.81 -11.45 -5.04
N LYS A 160 -5.80 -10.90 -3.82
CA LYS A 160 -4.66 -10.11 -3.32
C LYS A 160 -4.39 -10.37 -1.86
N ILE A 161 -3.10 -10.38 -1.52
CA ILE A 161 -2.66 -10.24 -0.14
C ILE A 161 -2.78 -8.76 0.22
N VAL A 162 -3.57 -8.47 1.24
CA VAL A 162 -3.86 -7.13 1.76
C VAL A 162 -3.45 -7.10 3.22
N ALA A 163 -2.89 -6.00 3.69
CA ALA A 163 -2.56 -5.84 5.10
C ALA A 163 -3.67 -5.15 5.88
N ASN A 164 -3.58 -5.23 7.20
CA ASN A 164 -4.38 -4.42 8.11
C ASN A 164 -5.90 -4.62 7.94
N LEU A 165 -6.37 -5.88 8.03
CA LEU A 165 -7.79 -6.20 8.00
C LEU A 165 -8.56 -5.36 9.04
N LYS A 166 -9.55 -4.60 8.57
CA LYS A 166 -10.40 -3.75 9.41
C LYS A 166 -11.81 -3.57 8.83
N GLU A 167 -12.69 -3.08 9.69
CA GLU A 167 -14.03 -2.62 9.30
C GLU A 167 -13.95 -1.62 8.15
N GLY A 168 -14.85 -1.75 7.17
CA GLY A 168 -14.94 -0.92 5.99
C GLY A 168 -14.05 -1.33 4.81
N ASP A 169 -13.12 -2.29 4.99
CA ASP A 169 -12.34 -2.82 3.86
C ASP A 169 -13.27 -3.49 2.82
N THR A 170 -12.87 -3.51 1.55
CA THR A 170 -13.61 -4.25 0.52
C THR A 170 -13.48 -5.75 0.78
N PHE A 171 -14.58 -6.42 1.14
CA PHE A 171 -14.60 -7.82 1.57
C PHE A 171 -14.16 -8.78 0.46
N CYS A 172 -14.70 -8.65 -0.75
CA CYS A 172 -14.31 -9.46 -1.89
C CYS A 172 -14.36 -8.63 -3.18
N THR A 173 -13.65 -9.08 -4.21
CA THR A 173 -13.91 -8.58 -5.57
C THR A 173 -15.11 -9.28 -6.18
N THR A 174 -15.78 -8.57 -7.07
CA THR A 174 -16.89 -9.08 -7.85
C THR A 174 -16.57 -8.79 -9.29
N GLY A 175 -16.51 -9.82 -10.14
CA GLY A 175 -16.19 -9.69 -11.57
C GLY A 175 -17.19 -8.86 -12.40
N SER A 176 -18.16 -8.19 -11.77
CA SER A 176 -19.09 -7.28 -12.43
C SER A 176 -18.95 -5.86 -11.87
N PRO A 177 -18.81 -4.84 -12.73
CA PRO A 177 -18.71 -3.43 -12.34
C PRO A 177 -20.00 -2.85 -11.74
N TRP A 178 -21.09 -3.65 -11.71
CA TRP A 178 -22.41 -3.26 -11.20
C TRP A 178 -22.74 -3.85 -9.83
N VAL A 179 -21.81 -4.60 -9.21
CA VAL A 179 -22.10 -5.33 -7.98
C VAL A 179 -21.76 -4.47 -6.77
N TYR A 180 -22.70 -4.47 -5.83
CA TYR A 180 -22.59 -3.85 -4.52
C TYR A 180 -21.21 -4.07 -3.91
N THR A 181 -20.53 -2.98 -3.56
CA THR A 181 -19.31 -3.05 -2.75
C THR A 181 -19.61 -3.78 -1.46
N THR A 182 -19.13 -5.02 -1.34
CA THR A 182 -19.18 -5.77 -0.09
C THR A 182 -18.15 -5.16 0.85
N ALA A 183 -18.58 -4.79 2.05
CA ALA A 183 -17.71 -4.26 3.08
C ALA A 183 -17.43 -5.35 4.11
N VAL A 184 -16.22 -5.35 4.65
CA VAL A 184 -15.90 -5.97 5.91
C VAL A 184 -16.67 -5.20 6.98
N GLY A 185 -17.57 -5.87 7.68
CA GLY A 185 -18.29 -5.34 8.84
C GLY A 185 -17.43 -5.47 10.08
N LYS A 186 -18.04 -5.79 11.23
CA LYS A 186 -17.33 -6.04 12.49
C LYS A 186 -16.22 -7.08 12.34
N VAL A 187 -15.01 -6.72 12.75
CA VAL A 187 -13.82 -7.60 12.73
C VAL A 187 -13.50 -8.09 14.15
N PRO A 188 -13.40 -9.41 14.38
CA PRO A 188 -12.91 -9.97 15.64
C PRO A 188 -11.49 -9.49 15.96
N GLU A 189 -11.22 -9.18 17.23
CA GLU A 189 -9.93 -8.63 17.66
C GLU A 189 -8.75 -9.54 17.31
N VAL A 190 -8.98 -10.86 17.32
CA VAL A 190 -7.98 -11.89 17.01
C VAL A 190 -7.41 -11.79 15.58
N VAL A 191 -8.12 -11.15 14.64
CA VAL A 191 -7.67 -10.95 13.25
C VAL A 191 -7.60 -9.49 12.84
N ARG A 192 -7.94 -8.56 13.73
CA ARG A 192 -7.86 -7.12 13.45
C ARG A 192 -6.41 -6.73 13.19
N GLY A 193 -6.18 -6.04 12.07
CA GLY A 193 -4.84 -5.57 11.69
C GLY A 193 -3.93 -6.63 11.06
N CYS A 194 -4.38 -7.88 10.93
CA CYS A 194 -3.62 -8.95 10.27
C CYS A 194 -3.52 -8.73 8.75
N ASP A 195 -2.54 -9.41 8.14
CA ASP A 195 -2.56 -9.65 6.70
C ASP A 195 -3.64 -10.67 6.37
N TRP A 196 -4.29 -10.48 5.23
CA TRP A 196 -5.37 -11.34 4.77
C TRP A 196 -5.34 -11.48 3.26
N ILE A 197 -5.97 -12.55 2.78
CA ILE A 197 -6.14 -12.79 1.35
C ILE A 197 -7.56 -12.31 1.03
N ARG A 198 -7.67 -11.20 0.29
CA ARG A 198 -8.95 -10.71 -0.20
C ARG A 198 -9.43 -11.65 -1.31
N PRO A 199 -10.56 -12.35 -1.12
CA PRO A 199 -11.06 -13.32 -2.09
C PRO A 199 -11.80 -12.66 -3.26
N ASP A 200 -11.94 -13.45 -4.33
CA ASP A 200 -12.89 -13.17 -5.40
C ASP A 200 -14.17 -13.97 -5.19
N SER A 201 -15.30 -13.29 -5.27
CA SER A 201 -16.61 -13.92 -5.06
C SER A 201 -16.96 -14.99 -6.10
N ASP A 202 -16.33 -14.96 -7.28
CA ASP A 202 -16.53 -15.99 -8.30
C ASP A 202 -15.96 -17.36 -7.90
N ALA A 203 -15.09 -17.44 -6.89
CA ALA A 203 -14.58 -18.70 -6.36
C ALA A 203 -15.66 -19.58 -5.71
N VAL A 204 -16.86 -19.03 -5.46
CA VAL A 204 -18.06 -19.82 -5.11
C VAL A 204 -18.37 -20.90 -6.16
N ARG A 205 -17.89 -20.76 -7.39
CA ARG A 205 -18.10 -21.72 -8.49
C ARG A 205 -16.99 -22.76 -8.61
N PHE A 206 -15.93 -22.68 -7.80
CA PHE A 206 -14.79 -23.59 -7.92
C PHE A 206 -15.15 -25.00 -7.45
N THR A 207 -14.85 -26.00 -8.28
CA THR A 207 -15.17 -27.43 -8.03
C THR A 207 -13.94 -28.34 -7.96
N GLY A 208 -12.74 -27.80 -8.11
CA GLY A 208 -11.50 -28.58 -7.97
C GLY A 208 -11.16 -28.89 -6.50
N GLU A 209 -10.11 -29.67 -6.28
CA GLU A 209 -9.70 -30.08 -4.92
C GLU A 209 -8.94 -28.98 -4.17
N LYS A 210 -8.07 -28.25 -4.88
CA LYS A 210 -7.19 -27.22 -4.31
C LYS A 210 -7.59 -25.85 -4.85
N MET A 211 -8.28 -25.05 -4.05
CA MET A 211 -8.72 -23.71 -4.44
C MET A 211 -7.55 -22.73 -4.44
N LEU A 212 -6.79 -22.72 -3.35
CA LEU A 212 -5.61 -21.87 -3.20
C LEU A 212 -4.54 -22.55 -2.36
N GLU A 213 -3.30 -22.09 -2.56
CA GLU A 213 -2.13 -22.51 -1.82
C GLU A 213 -1.23 -21.31 -1.54
N PHE A 214 -0.61 -21.25 -0.36
CA PHE A 214 0.41 -20.25 -0.04
C PHE A 214 1.41 -20.81 0.97
N THR A 215 2.51 -20.10 1.19
CA THR A 215 3.55 -20.43 2.17
C THR A 215 3.56 -19.38 3.28
N VAL A 216 3.61 -19.83 4.54
CA VAL A 216 3.87 -18.94 5.68
C VAL A 216 5.38 -18.80 5.87
N THR A 217 5.92 -17.58 5.89
CA THR A 217 7.38 -17.35 5.99
C THR A 217 7.93 -17.42 7.41
N ASP A 218 7.05 -17.51 8.40
CA ASP A 218 7.36 -17.76 9.81
C ASP A 218 6.21 -18.54 10.48
N LYS A 219 6.38 -18.94 11.73
CA LYS A 219 5.32 -19.57 12.55
C LYS A 219 4.10 -18.64 12.58
N ALA A 220 2.96 -19.16 12.16
CA ALA A 220 1.74 -18.39 12.06
C ALA A 220 0.52 -19.20 12.52
N VAL A 221 -0.52 -18.49 12.97
CA VAL A 221 -1.87 -19.03 13.05
C VAL A 221 -2.64 -18.51 11.85
N VAL A 222 -3.11 -19.42 11.01
CA VAL A 222 -3.97 -19.05 9.89
C VAL A 222 -5.41 -19.10 10.37
N TYR A 223 -6.18 -18.09 9.98
CA TYR A 223 -7.59 -17.99 10.23
C TYR A 223 -8.38 -18.08 8.92
N VAL A 224 -9.49 -18.82 8.95
CA VAL A 224 -10.43 -18.96 7.84
C VAL A 224 -11.79 -18.46 8.31
N ALA A 225 -12.32 -17.45 7.61
CA ALA A 225 -13.69 -16.98 7.78
C ALA A 225 -14.60 -17.76 6.81
N HIS A 226 -15.50 -18.60 7.33
CA HIS A 226 -16.37 -19.46 6.52
C HIS A 226 -17.85 -19.09 6.68
N ASP A 227 -18.59 -18.92 5.58
CA ASP A 227 -19.99 -18.44 5.60
C ASP A 227 -20.87 -19.37 6.46
N GLU A 228 -21.50 -18.81 7.49
CA GLU A 228 -22.40 -19.54 8.39
C GLU A 228 -23.65 -20.07 7.67
N LYS A 229 -24.02 -19.50 6.51
CA LYS A 229 -25.13 -20.02 5.69
C LYS A 229 -24.81 -21.35 4.99
N ILE A 230 -23.53 -21.75 4.92
CA ILE A 230 -23.15 -23.06 4.38
C ILE A 230 -23.25 -24.09 5.49
N ALA A 231 -24.33 -24.88 5.48
CA ALA A 231 -24.60 -25.88 6.52
C ALA A 231 -23.56 -27.01 6.53
N LYS A 232 -23.23 -27.57 5.37
CA LYS A 232 -22.23 -28.63 5.25
C LYS A 232 -20.84 -28.04 5.04
N LYS A 233 -20.03 -28.06 6.10
CA LYS A 233 -18.64 -27.59 6.04
C LYS A 233 -17.79 -28.50 5.13
N PRO A 234 -16.84 -27.94 4.36
CA PRO A 234 -16.00 -28.73 3.47
C PRO A 234 -15.04 -29.62 4.28
N ALA A 235 -14.72 -30.80 3.75
CA ALA A 235 -13.93 -31.80 4.47
C ALA A 235 -12.55 -31.29 4.91
N TRP A 236 -11.91 -30.41 4.13
CA TRP A 236 -10.61 -29.84 4.46
C TRP A 236 -10.63 -28.93 5.71
N LEU A 237 -11.81 -28.45 6.13
CA LEU A 237 -11.99 -27.61 7.31
C LEU A 237 -12.15 -28.44 8.59
N ALA A 238 -12.33 -29.77 8.50
CA ALA A 238 -12.58 -30.63 9.66
C ALA A 238 -11.45 -30.60 10.70
N ASP A 239 -10.20 -30.44 10.26
CA ASP A 239 -9.02 -30.36 11.13
C ASP A 239 -8.72 -28.95 11.64
N TRP A 240 -9.63 -27.99 11.45
CA TRP A 240 -9.47 -26.62 11.91
C TRP A 240 -10.29 -26.38 13.18
N LYS A 241 -9.71 -25.65 14.12
CA LYS A 241 -10.36 -25.35 15.40
C LYS A 241 -11.33 -24.19 15.23
N ASP A 242 -12.62 -24.41 15.52
CA ASP A 242 -13.59 -23.33 15.68
C ASP A 242 -13.17 -22.41 16.84
N THR A 243 -13.10 -21.11 16.57
CA THR A 243 -12.64 -20.10 17.54
C THR A 243 -13.74 -19.58 18.46
N GLY A 244 -15.01 -19.70 18.09
CA GLY A 244 -16.08 -18.98 18.81
C GLY A 244 -16.47 -17.65 18.18
N ASP A 245 -15.59 -17.04 17.38
CA ASP A 245 -15.77 -15.71 16.82
C ASP A 245 -16.33 -15.75 15.39
N SER A 246 -17.00 -14.68 14.99
CA SER A 246 -17.48 -14.51 13.62
C SER A 246 -17.15 -13.12 13.08
N LEU A 247 -16.59 -13.08 11.87
CA LEU A 247 -16.39 -11.86 11.09
C LEU A 247 -17.69 -11.50 10.39
N GLN A 248 -18.08 -10.23 10.44
CA GLN A 248 -19.26 -9.74 9.73
C GLN A 248 -18.84 -9.13 8.39
N GLY A 249 -19.70 -9.22 7.38
CA GLY A 249 -19.46 -8.58 6.09
C GLY A 249 -20.71 -8.57 5.21
N GLY A 250 -20.54 -8.17 3.95
CA GLY A 250 -21.61 -8.12 2.96
C GLY A 250 -21.98 -6.69 2.57
N TYR A 251 -23.21 -6.50 2.12
CA TYR A 251 -23.76 -5.19 1.74
C TYR A 251 -25.16 -5.04 2.35
N LEU A 252 -25.68 -3.82 2.34
CA LEU A 252 -26.98 -3.50 2.93
C LEU A 252 -28.08 -4.42 2.37
N GLY A 253 -28.75 -5.17 3.26
CA GLY A 253 -29.81 -6.14 2.89
C GLY A 253 -29.29 -7.54 2.51
N ASN A 254 -27.99 -7.77 2.58
CA ASN A 254 -27.37 -9.09 2.47
C ASN A 254 -26.16 -9.20 3.41
N GLU A 255 -26.37 -8.83 4.67
CA GLU A 255 -25.40 -9.00 5.74
C GLU A 255 -25.06 -10.49 5.92
N ARG A 256 -23.79 -10.77 6.19
CA ARG A 256 -23.22 -12.11 6.32
C ARG A 256 -22.38 -12.21 7.57
N SER A 257 -22.43 -13.39 8.16
CA SER A 257 -21.62 -13.79 9.30
C SER A 257 -20.75 -14.96 8.87
N PHE A 258 -19.45 -14.83 9.09
CA PHE A 258 -18.45 -15.82 8.70
C PHE A 258 -17.79 -16.36 9.96
N ARG A 259 -18.02 -17.63 10.24
CA ARG A 259 -17.45 -18.32 11.39
C ARG A 259 -15.94 -18.46 11.23
N MET A 260 -15.20 -18.10 12.27
CA MET A 260 -13.74 -18.10 12.25
C MET A 260 -13.18 -19.44 12.73
N PHE A 261 -12.37 -20.08 11.88
CA PHE A 261 -11.64 -21.30 12.18
C PHE A 261 -10.14 -21.02 12.17
N SER A 262 -9.37 -21.72 13.00
CA SER A 262 -7.93 -21.48 13.18
C SER A 262 -7.11 -22.75 13.09
N LYS A 263 -5.89 -22.64 12.55
CA LYS A 263 -4.90 -23.70 12.53
C LYS A 263 -3.49 -23.12 12.58
N ALA A 264 -2.64 -23.69 13.43
CA ALA A 264 -1.24 -23.27 13.55
C ALA A 264 -0.37 -23.96 12.50
N PHE A 265 0.55 -23.21 11.92
CA PHE A 265 1.50 -23.67 10.93
C PHE A 265 2.92 -23.29 11.35
N PRO A 266 3.91 -24.20 11.23
CA PRO A 266 5.31 -23.86 11.45
C PRO A 266 5.82 -22.96 10.32
N LYS A 267 7.00 -22.37 10.55
CA LYS A 267 7.73 -21.62 9.52
C LYS A 267 7.93 -22.45 8.25
N ASP A 268 7.82 -21.79 7.10
CA ASP A 268 7.96 -22.34 5.75
C ASP A 268 6.91 -23.40 5.38
N ALA A 269 5.85 -23.54 6.19
CA ALA A 269 4.78 -24.48 5.91
C ALA A 269 3.92 -24.01 4.74
N LYS A 270 3.50 -24.99 3.94
CA LYS A 270 2.55 -24.82 2.85
C LYS A 270 1.13 -25.00 3.38
N VAL A 271 0.28 -24.01 3.11
CA VAL A 271 -1.14 -24.00 3.47
C VAL A 271 -1.95 -24.19 2.20
N THR A 272 -2.80 -25.21 2.18
CA THR A 272 -3.68 -25.52 1.03
C THR A 272 -5.13 -25.46 1.50
N LEU A 273 -5.97 -24.66 0.83
CA LEU A 273 -7.40 -24.58 1.09
C LEU A 273 -8.18 -25.11 -0.11
N GLY A 274 -9.26 -25.83 0.15
CA GLY A 274 -10.12 -26.43 -0.86
C GLY A 274 -11.37 -25.60 -1.18
N PRO A 275 -12.34 -26.17 -1.91
CA PRO A 275 -13.58 -25.49 -2.29
C PRO A 275 -14.41 -25.07 -1.06
N ASN A 276 -15.23 -24.02 -1.20
CA ASN A 276 -16.01 -23.46 -0.09
C ASN A 276 -17.07 -24.44 0.49
N GLY A 277 -17.41 -25.48 -0.27
CA GLY A 277 -18.46 -26.44 0.06
C GLY A 277 -19.69 -26.26 -0.80
N GLU A 278 -20.87 -26.47 -0.23
CA GLU A 278 -22.14 -26.30 -0.94
C GLU A 278 -22.44 -24.82 -1.22
N ARG A 279 -23.07 -24.55 -2.37
CA ARG A 279 -23.46 -23.19 -2.77
C ARG A 279 -24.74 -22.78 -2.02
N PRO A 280 -24.74 -21.69 -1.23
CA PRO A 280 -25.97 -21.17 -0.67
C PRO A 280 -26.87 -20.63 -1.80
N LYS A 281 -28.19 -20.81 -1.66
CA LYS A 281 -29.15 -20.18 -2.59
C LYS A 281 -29.06 -18.65 -2.46
N GLY A 282 -28.78 -17.96 -3.56
CA GLY A 282 -28.98 -16.51 -3.70
C GLY A 282 -27.93 -15.56 -3.12
N GLY A 283 -26.62 -15.89 -3.10
CA GLY A 283 -25.62 -14.90 -2.70
C GLY A 283 -24.17 -15.23 -3.07
N PHE A 284 -23.32 -14.21 -2.97
CA PHE A 284 -21.86 -14.33 -2.95
C PHE A 284 -21.43 -14.96 -1.62
N THR A 285 -20.37 -15.77 -1.64
CA THR A 285 -19.74 -16.38 -0.46
C THR A 285 -18.26 -16.06 -0.44
#